data_AF-A0A2V8Q903-F1
#
_entry.id   AF-A0A2V8Q903-F1
#
_cell.length_a   1.000
_cell.length_b   1.000
_cell.length_c   1.000
_cell.angle_alpha   90.00
_cell.angle_beta   90.00
_cell.angle_gamma   90.00
#
_symmetry.space_group_name_H-M   'P 1'
#
loop_
_entity.id
_entity.type
_entity.pdbx_description
1 polymer ?
#
loop_
_entity_poly.entity_id
_entity_poly.type
_entity_poly.pdbx_seq_one_letter_code
_entity_poly.pdbx_strand_id
1 'polypeptide(L)'
;MPHLWMFLLQSLTPAGHEVILLDGNARAMTDDELVQYIRDEGIQLVGIGAMTRMIAKAYRVADAIRKIGIPVVIGGPHVTEVPAEALGQDGGPRHADAVALGEADETWPLIVEDAARGELKSIYQPIEGRRSKTNVATVSRDSLGATRAGSVQLDSQILSSVHVEAGRRLGHISRCSN
;
A
#
# COMPACT_ATOMS: atom_id res chain seq x y z
N MET A 1 11.21 7.70 -10.13
CA MET A 1 9.91 8.20 -10.63
C MET A 1 8.93 8.20 -9.47
N PRO A 2 8.12 9.25 -9.27
CA PRO A 2 7.15 9.27 -8.18
C PRO A 2 6.08 8.19 -8.37
N HIS A 3 5.72 7.53 -7.27
CA HIS A 3 4.71 6.47 -7.23
C HIS A 3 3.30 7.09 -7.20
N LEU A 4 2.66 7.28 -8.35
CA LEU A 4 1.33 7.91 -8.45
C LEU A 4 0.22 7.13 -7.73
N TRP A 5 0.35 5.82 -7.63
CA TRP A 5 -0.65 4.95 -7.02
C TRP A 5 -0.90 5.29 -5.53
N MET A 6 0.10 5.76 -4.79
CA MET A 6 -0.04 6.10 -3.36
C MET A 6 -0.99 7.28 -3.15
N PHE A 7 -0.91 8.28 -4.03
CA PHE A 7 -1.78 9.45 -4.01
C PHE A 7 -3.21 9.09 -4.44
N LEU A 8 -3.34 8.15 -5.37
CA LEU A 8 -4.65 7.63 -5.76
C LEU A 8 -5.33 6.94 -4.58
N LEU A 9 -4.65 6.01 -3.90
CA LEU A 9 -5.22 5.34 -2.72
C LEU A 9 -5.56 6.34 -1.62
N GLN A 10 -4.70 7.34 -1.36
CA GLN A 10 -5.02 8.43 -0.44
C GLN A 10 -6.33 9.16 -0.81
N SER A 11 -6.56 9.43 -2.10
CA SER A 11 -7.79 10.08 -2.57
C SER A 11 -9.04 9.21 -2.47
N LEU A 12 -8.86 7.88 -2.49
CA LEU A 12 -9.94 6.89 -2.41
C LEU A 12 -10.22 6.46 -0.97
N THR A 13 -9.35 6.79 -0.02
CA THR A 13 -9.56 6.45 1.39
C THR A 13 -10.87 7.06 1.91
N PRO A 14 -11.76 6.25 2.54
CA PRO A 14 -13.01 6.73 3.11
C PRO A 14 -12.84 7.88 4.11
N ALA A 15 -13.85 8.74 4.20
CA ALA A 15 -13.84 9.85 5.14
C ALA A 15 -13.72 9.38 6.60
N GLY A 16 -12.97 10.14 7.40
CA GLY A 16 -12.71 9.82 8.81
C GLY A 16 -11.43 9.03 9.05
N HIS A 17 -10.69 8.69 8.00
CA HIS A 17 -9.41 8.01 8.07
C HIS A 17 -8.28 8.97 7.67
N GLU A 18 -7.15 8.89 8.39
CA GLU A 18 -5.97 9.70 8.10
C GLU A 18 -4.91 8.84 7.40
N VAL A 19 -4.37 9.37 6.30
CA VAL A 19 -3.43 8.64 5.44
C VAL A 19 -2.06 9.28 5.51
N ILE A 20 -1.07 8.48 5.90
CA ILE A 20 0.34 8.85 5.90
C ILE A 20 1.05 8.10 4.77
N LEU A 21 1.68 8.85 3.88
CA LEU A 21 2.42 8.28 2.76
C LEU A 21 3.90 8.19 3.12
N LEU A 22 4.43 6.96 3.21
CA LEU A 22 5.86 6.72 3.44
C LEU A 22 6.53 6.12 2.19
N ASP A 23 7.36 6.92 1.55
CA ASP A 23 8.25 6.43 0.50
C ASP A 23 9.60 6.03 1.12
N GLY A 24 9.85 4.71 1.19
CA GLY A 24 11.10 4.17 1.71
C GLY A 24 12.34 4.55 0.88
N ASN A 25 12.17 5.10 -0.32
CA ASN A 25 13.26 5.71 -1.10
C ASN A 25 13.54 7.16 -0.69
N ALA A 26 12.50 7.91 -0.31
CA ALA A 26 12.64 9.31 0.10
C ALA A 26 13.14 9.45 1.54
N ARG A 27 12.70 8.54 2.42
CA ARG A 27 13.14 8.48 3.81
C ARG A 27 13.49 7.04 4.17
N ALA A 28 14.79 6.76 4.16
CA ALA A 28 15.29 5.48 4.66
C ALA A 28 15.05 5.39 6.17
N MET A 29 14.44 4.29 6.59
CA MET A 29 14.26 3.90 7.98
C MET A 29 14.70 2.44 8.14
N THR A 30 15.32 2.15 9.26
CA THR A 30 15.45 0.77 9.76
C THR A 30 14.07 0.24 10.17
N ASP A 31 13.96 -1.08 10.37
CA ASP A 31 12.68 -1.69 10.75
C ASP A 31 12.24 -1.18 12.14
N ASP A 32 13.18 -0.96 13.07
CA ASP A 32 12.89 -0.44 14.41
C ASP A 32 12.44 1.02 14.36
N GLU A 33 13.06 1.87 13.53
CA GLU A 33 12.63 3.25 13.34
C GLU A 33 11.23 3.32 12.71
N LEU A 34 10.94 2.45 11.74
CA LEU A 34 9.61 2.37 11.14
C LEU A 34 8.56 1.91 12.16
N VAL A 35 8.88 0.89 12.97
CA VAL A 35 8.02 0.43 14.06
C VAL A 35 7.77 1.53 15.08
N GLN A 36 8.80 2.28 15.47
CA GLN A 36 8.64 3.41 16.39
C GLN A 36 7.76 4.51 15.78
N TYR A 37 7.99 4.86 14.51
CA TYR A 37 7.17 5.82 13.78
C TYR A 37 5.69 5.40 13.73
N ILE A 38 5.41 4.12 13.46
CA ILE A 38 4.06 3.55 13.48
C ILE A 38 3.38 3.73 14.84
N ARG A 39 4.13 3.54 15.94
CA ARG A 39 3.60 3.73 17.30
C ARG A 39 3.33 5.21 17.60
N ASP A 40 4.28 6.08 17.27
CA ASP A 40 4.22 7.50 17.59
C ASP A 40 3.05 8.20 16.88
N GLU A 41 2.77 7.81 15.63
CA GLU A 41 1.65 8.35 14.85
C GLU A 41 0.30 7.64 15.13
N GLY A 42 0.29 6.59 15.97
CA GLY A 42 -0.93 5.84 16.29
C GLY A 42 -1.53 5.11 15.09
N ILE A 43 -0.68 4.55 14.24
CA ILE A 43 -1.05 3.85 13.02
C ILE A 43 -1.76 2.53 13.34
N GLN A 44 -2.83 2.23 12.61
CA GLN A 44 -3.70 1.07 12.88
C GLN A 44 -3.83 0.11 11.69
N LEU A 45 -3.41 0.50 10.49
CA LEU A 45 -3.35 -0.36 9.31
C LEU A 45 -2.16 0.04 8.45
N VAL A 46 -1.45 -0.94 7.89
CA VAL A 46 -0.36 -0.68 6.93
C VAL A 46 -0.66 -1.38 5.62
N GLY A 47 -0.67 -0.62 4.52
CA GLY A 47 -0.65 -1.13 3.15
C GLY A 47 0.78 -1.19 2.61
N ILE A 48 1.19 -2.23 1.91
CA ILE A 48 2.51 -2.30 1.27
C ILE A 48 2.33 -2.61 -0.21
N GLY A 49 2.77 -1.68 -1.05
CA GLY A 49 2.85 -1.92 -2.49
C GLY A 49 4.18 -2.56 -2.83
N ALA A 50 4.15 -3.79 -3.36
CA ALA A 50 5.36 -4.52 -3.70
C ALA A 50 5.28 -5.16 -5.11
N MET A 51 6.29 -4.86 -5.92
CA MET A 51 6.61 -5.69 -7.09
C MET A 51 7.43 -6.90 -6.68
N THR A 52 7.40 -7.97 -7.49
CA THR A 52 8.11 -9.24 -7.27
C THR A 52 9.57 -9.04 -6.87
N ARG A 53 10.30 -8.15 -7.53
CA ARG A 53 11.72 -7.90 -7.22
C ARG A 53 12.00 -7.31 -5.83
N MET A 54 11.00 -6.80 -5.11
CA MET A 54 11.14 -6.32 -3.73
C MET A 54 10.40 -7.15 -2.71
N ILE A 55 9.76 -8.26 -3.11
CA ILE A 55 8.84 -8.96 -2.21
C ILE A 55 9.53 -9.40 -0.91
N ALA A 56 10.77 -9.90 -0.99
CA ALA A 56 11.54 -10.30 0.19
C ALA A 56 11.75 -9.14 1.18
N LYS A 57 12.00 -7.92 0.68
CA LYS A 57 12.11 -6.72 1.53
C LYS A 57 10.75 -6.32 2.11
N ALA A 58 9.69 -6.40 1.29
CA ALA A 58 8.33 -6.10 1.72
C ALA A 58 7.87 -7.04 2.84
N TYR A 59 8.13 -8.35 2.71
CA TYR A 59 7.85 -9.35 3.73
C TYR A 59 8.61 -9.10 5.03
N ARG A 60 9.91 -8.81 4.97
CA ARG A 60 10.70 -8.46 6.16
C ARG A 60 10.09 -7.26 6.90
N VAL A 61 9.69 -6.22 6.18
CA VAL A 61 9.03 -5.05 6.75
C VAL A 61 7.65 -5.41 7.31
N ALA A 62 6.85 -6.16 6.55
CA ALA A 62 5.54 -6.62 6.97
C ALA A 62 5.63 -7.44 8.27
N ASP A 63 6.61 -8.34 8.39
CA ASP A 63 6.84 -9.15 9.57
C ASP A 63 7.20 -8.30 10.79
N ALA A 64 8.03 -7.26 10.62
CA ALA A 64 8.37 -6.34 11.71
C ALA A 64 7.13 -5.59 12.23
N ILE A 65 6.25 -5.16 11.32
CA ILE A 65 5.01 -4.45 11.65
C ILE A 65 3.99 -5.41 12.29
N ARG A 66 3.84 -6.62 11.74
CA ARG A 66 2.90 -7.61 12.28
C ARG A 66 3.31 -8.09 13.67
N LYS A 67 4.61 -8.15 13.98
CA LYS A 67 5.11 -8.47 15.33
C LYS A 67 4.62 -7.51 16.41
N ILE A 68 4.25 -6.28 16.06
CA ILE A 68 3.69 -5.31 17.00
C ILE A 68 2.15 -5.28 17.02
N GLY A 69 1.50 -6.20 16.30
CA GLY A 69 0.05 -6.37 16.29
C GLY A 69 -0.70 -5.46 15.31
N ILE A 70 0.01 -4.73 14.44
CA ILE A 70 -0.62 -3.89 13.41
C ILE A 70 -0.90 -4.73 12.17
N PRO A 71 -2.15 -4.76 11.67
CA PRO A 71 -2.49 -5.52 10.47
C PRO A 71 -1.78 -4.97 9.23
N VAL A 72 -1.28 -5.88 8.39
CA VAL A 72 -0.60 -5.54 7.14
C VAL A 72 -1.36 -6.09 5.92
N VAL A 73 -1.61 -5.22 4.95
CA VAL A 73 -2.17 -5.54 3.65
C VAL A 73 -1.07 -5.41 2.60
N ILE A 74 -0.81 -6.44 1.80
CA ILE A 74 0.15 -6.33 0.69
C ILE A 74 -0.61 -6.29 -0.63
N GLY A 75 -0.24 -5.36 -1.51
CA GLY A 75 -0.76 -5.23 -2.87
C GLY A 75 0.36 -5.22 -3.90
N GLY A 76 -0.01 -5.34 -5.18
CA GLY A 76 0.90 -5.29 -6.31
C GLY A 76 1.03 -6.63 -7.06
N PRO A 77 1.85 -6.66 -8.11
CA PRO A 77 1.84 -7.76 -9.08
C PRO A 77 2.30 -9.10 -8.47
N HIS A 78 3.17 -9.10 -7.46
CA HIS A 78 3.63 -10.36 -6.86
C HIS A 78 2.50 -11.12 -6.18
N VAL A 79 1.79 -10.45 -5.27
CA VAL A 79 0.70 -11.06 -4.51
C VAL A 79 -0.54 -11.28 -5.37
N THR A 80 -0.64 -10.62 -6.52
CA THR A 80 -1.67 -10.91 -7.53
C THR A 80 -1.46 -12.30 -8.15
N GLU A 81 -0.22 -12.64 -8.51
CA GLU A 81 0.11 -13.92 -9.13
C GLU A 81 0.29 -15.04 -8.10
N VAL A 82 0.83 -14.74 -6.91
CA VAL A 82 1.20 -15.74 -5.89
C VAL A 82 0.66 -15.37 -4.49
N PRO A 83 -0.66 -15.20 -4.31
CA PRO A 83 -1.23 -14.73 -3.04
C PRO A 83 -1.00 -15.67 -1.86
N ALA A 84 -0.97 -16.98 -2.12
CA ALA A 84 -0.79 -18.01 -1.09
C ALA A 84 0.54 -17.86 -0.33
N GLU A 85 1.60 -17.40 -1.00
CA GLU A 85 2.93 -17.18 -0.43
C GLU A 85 2.88 -16.12 0.67
N ALA A 86 2.34 -14.93 0.37
CA ALA A 86 2.22 -13.84 1.34
C ALA A 86 1.32 -14.20 2.53
N LEU A 87 0.31 -15.04 2.30
CA LEU A 87 -0.63 -15.49 3.31
C LEU A 87 -0.14 -16.70 4.12
N GLY A 88 1.01 -17.29 3.78
CA GLY A 88 1.54 -18.51 4.42
C GLY A 88 0.67 -19.75 4.17
N GLN A 89 -0.08 -19.75 3.06
CA GLN A 89 -0.99 -20.84 2.67
C GLN A 89 -0.30 -21.91 1.80
N ASP A 90 0.94 -21.65 1.37
CA ASP A 90 1.80 -22.59 0.65
C ASP A 90 2.71 -23.42 1.58
N GLY A 91 2.55 -23.28 2.89
CA GLY A 91 3.40 -23.89 3.92
C GLY A 91 4.58 -23.03 4.36
N GLY A 92 4.76 -21.85 3.76
CA GLY A 92 5.71 -20.83 4.18
C GLY A 92 5.21 -19.98 5.35
N PRO A 93 6.07 -19.08 5.89
CA PRO A 93 5.66 -18.11 6.89
C PRO A 93 4.62 -17.14 6.33
N ARG A 94 3.61 -16.81 7.15
CA ARG A 94 2.64 -15.76 6.82
C ARG A 94 3.28 -14.38 6.98
N HIS A 95 3.25 -13.58 5.93
CA HIS A 95 3.82 -12.22 5.88
C HIS A 95 2.77 -11.11 5.85
N ALA A 96 1.53 -11.42 5.44
CA ALA A 96 0.45 -10.45 5.35
C ALA A 96 -0.81 -10.95 6.08
N ASP A 97 -1.59 -10.01 6.61
CA ASP A 97 -2.92 -10.31 7.15
C ASP A 97 -3.97 -10.38 6.04
N ALA A 98 -3.80 -9.56 5.00
CA ALA A 98 -4.57 -9.57 3.77
C ALA A 98 -3.72 -9.29 2.52
N VAL A 99 -4.23 -9.69 1.35
CA VAL A 99 -3.67 -9.30 0.06
C VAL A 99 -4.72 -8.60 -0.82
N ALA A 100 -4.30 -7.56 -1.54
CA ALA A 100 -5.08 -6.90 -2.57
C ALA A 100 -4.58 -7.36 -3.95
N LEU A 101 -5.43 -8.09 -4.67
CA LEU A 101 -5.13 -8.60 -6.00
C LEU A 101 -5.42 -7.52 -7.06
N GLY A 102 -4.62 -7.49 -8.13
CA GLY A 102 -4.78 -6.52 -9.21
C GLY A 102 -4.59 -5.07 -8.73
N GLU A 103 -5.36 -4.17 -9.34
CA GLU A 103 -5.38 -2.76 -8.94
C GLU A 103 -6.24 -2.57 -7.69
N ALA A 104 -5.73 -1.80 -6.73
CA ALA A 104 -6.38 -1.63 -5.44
C ALA A 104 -7.46 -0.53 -5.43
N ASP A 105 -7.73 0.16 -6.54
CA ASP A 105 -8.65 1.29 -6.64
C ASP A 105 -10.03 0.98 -6.06
N GLU A 106 -10.59 -0.18 -6.44
CA GLU A 106 -11.93 -0.59 -6.01
C GLU A 106 -11.93 -1.29 -4.65
N THR A 107 -10.81 -1.93 -4.30
CA THR A 107 -10.71 -2.76 -3.10
C THR A 107 -10.23 -1.96 -1.89
N TRP A 108 -9.46 -0.90 -2.10
CA TRP A 108 -8.87 -0.09 -1.03
C TRP A 108 -9.90 0.50 -0.07
N PRO A 109 -11.00 1.14 -0.52
CA PRO A 109 -12.02 1.64 0.40
C PRO A 109 -12.62 0.53 1.27
N LEU A 110 -12.84 -0.67 0.68
CA LEU A 110 -13.38 -1.82 1.39
C LEU A 110 -12.38 -2.38 2.42
N ILE A 111 -11.09 -2.44 2.05
CA ILE A 111 -9.99 -2.85 2.94
C ILE A 111 -9.95 -1.96 4.18
N VAL A 112 -9.98 -0.63 3.98
CA VAL A 112 -9.94 0.36 5.07
C VAL A 112 -11.15 0.19 6.00
N GLU A 113 -12.35 0.07 5.44
CA GLU A 113 -13.57 -0.12 6.23
C GLU A 113 -13.61 -1.45 6.98
N ASP A 114 -13.21 -2.55 6.34
CA ASP A 114 -13.13 -3.86 6.97
C ASP A 114 -12.06 -3.86 8.08
N ALA A 115 -10.90 -3.23 7.87
CA ALA A 115 -9.88 -3.04 8.90
C ALA A 115 -10.42 -2.26 10.11
N ALA A 116 -11.17 -1.18 9.86
CA ALA A 116 -11.76 -0.35 10.91
C ALA A 116 -12.81 -1.09 11.75
N ARG A 117 -13.47 -2.10 11.16
CA ARG A 117 -14.41 -2.99 11.86
C ARG A 117 -13.74 -4.20 12.51
N GLY A 118 -12.45 -4.45 12.25
CA GLY A 118 -11.76 -5.67 12.66
C GLY A 118 -12.18 -6.91 11.86
N GLU A 119 -12.74 -6.71 10.66
CA GLU A 119 -13.31 -7.74 9.78
C GLU A 119 -12.46 -7.96 8.51
N LEU A 120 -11.14 -7.72 8.63
CA LEU A 120 -10.23 -7.80 7.49
C LEU A 120 -10.24 -9.19 6.83
N LYS A 121 -10.62 -9.25 5.55
CA LYS A 121 -10.57 -10.46 4.73
C LYS A 121 -9.13 -10.81 4.35
N SER A 122 -8.83 -12.09 4.12
CA SER A 122 -7.50 -12.52 3.68
C SER A 122 -7.18 -12.13 2.24
N ILE A 123 -8.19 -12.06 1.36
CA ILE A 123 -8.03 -11.73 -0.06
C ILE A 123 -9.10 -10.72 -0.46
N TYR A 124 -8.66 -9.65 -1.12
CA TYR A 124 -9.52 -8.68 -1.79
C TYR A 124 -9.25 -8.73 -3.30
N GLN A 125 -10.30 -8.90 -4.08
CA GLN A 125 -10.23 -8.97 -5.54
C GLN A 125 -11.12 -7.88 -6.15
N PRO A 126 -10.70 -7.22 -7.25
CA PRO A 126 -11.53 -6.28 -7.98
C PRO A 126 -12.80 -6.96 -8.52
N ILE A 127 -13.89 -6.21 -8.64
CA ILE A 127 -15.15 -6.78 -9.13
C ILE A 127 -15.07 -6.88 -10.65
N GLU A 128 -15.00 -8.10 -11.19
CA GLU A 128 -15.12 -8.32 -12.64
C GLU A 128 -16.47 -7.81 -13.13
N GLY A 129 -16.45 -6.70 -13.87
CA GLY A 129 -17.64 -6.15 -14.55
C GLY A 129 -17.85 -4.64 -14.39
N ARG A 130 -17.16 -3.97 -13.45
CA ARG A 130 -17.24 -2.50 -13.28
C ARG A 130 -16.01 -1.80 -13.84
N ARG A 131 -15.69 -1.99 -15.12
CA ARG A 131 -14.91 -0.95 -15.81
C ARG A 131 -15.76 0.32 -15.79
N SER A 132 -15.52 1.22 -14.84
CA SER A 132 -16.04 2.58 -14.92
C SER A 132 -15.70 3.09 -16.30
N LYS A 133 -16.71 3.52 -17.06
CA LYS A 133 -16.51 4.33 -18.26
C LYS A 133 -16.01 5.70 -17.81
N THR A 134 -14.78 5.76 -17.30
CA THR A 134 -14.09 7.02 -17.13
C THR A 134 -13.68 7.43 -18.53
N ASN A 135 -14.37 8.43 -19.07
CA ASN A 135 -13.94 9.13 -20.27
C ASN A 135 -12.55 9.71 -20.00
N VAL A 136 -11.50 8.96 -20.34
CA VAL A 136 -10.18 9.53 -20.52
C VAL A 136 -10.30 10.38 -21.77
N ALA A 137 -10.39 11.70 -21.59
CA ALA A 137 -10.26 12.64 -22.68
C ALA A 137 -8.97 12.28 -23.42
N THR A 138 -9.10 11.85 -24.67
CA THR A 138 -7.98 11.53 -25.54
C THR A 138 -7.18 12.81 -25.71
N VAL A 139 -6.02 12.90 -25.07
CA VAL A 139 -5.05 13.95 -25.38
C VAL A 139 -4.48 13.60 -26.76
N SER A 140 -4.81 14.44 -27.75
CA SER A 140 -4.27 14.32 -29.11
C SER A 140 -2.75 14.32 -29.06
N ARG A 141 -2.15 13.33 -29.73
CA ARG A 141 -0.69 13.20 -29.91
C ARG A 141 -0.21 14.16 -31.02
N ASP A 142 -0.28 15.46 -30.79
CA ASP A 142 0.26 16.46 -31.72
C ASP A 142 1.23 17.40 -31.03
N SER A 143 2.36 16.83 -30.55
CA SER A 143 3.65 17.51 -30.47
C SER A 143 4.59 16.65 -29.64
N LEU A 144 5.59 16.03 -30.27
CA LEU A 144 6.98 15.94 -29.81
C LEU A 144 7.75 15.07 -30.80
N GLY A 145 8.77 15.68 -31.40
CA GLY A 145 9.56 15.13 -32.50
C GLY A 145 10.37 13.89 -32.12
N ALA A 146 10.63 13.08 -33.14
CA ALA A 146 11.44 11.88 -33.07
C ALA A 146 12.90 12.19 -32.66
N THR A 147 13.48 11.39 -31.77
CA THR A 147 14.91 11.07 -31.78
C THR A 147 15.13 9.63 -31.26
N ARG A 148 16.13 8.98 -31.86
CA ARG A 148 16.39 7.54 -31.97
C ARG A 148 16.63 6.79 -30.65
N ALA A 149 16.36 5.48 -30.74
CA ALA A 149 16.74 4.43 -29.81
C ALA A 149 18.26 4.37 -29.54
N GLY A 150 18.61 4.14 -28.27
CA GLY A 150 19.93 3.75 -27.79
C GLY A 150 19.76 2.81 -26.61
N SER A 151 20.41 1.64 -26.69
CA SER A 151 20.34 0.51 -25.78
C SER A 151 21.05 0.74 -24.44
N VAL A 152 20.41 0.24 -23.37
CA VAL A 152 20.95 -0.30 -22.10
C VAL A 152 21.94 0.54 -21.30
N GLN A 153 21.49 0.93 -20.09
CA GLN A 153 22.29 0.74 -18.87
C GLN A 153 21.32 0.40 -17.73
N LEU A 154 21.46 -0.80 -17.16
CA LEU A 154 20.83 -1.16 -15.90
C LEU A 154 21.38 -0.23 -14.82
N ASP A 155 20.51 0.46 -14.10
CA ASP A 155 20.83 0.92 -12.76
C ASP A 155 19.77 0.43 -11.77
N SER A 156 20.23 -0.47 -10.92
CA SER A 156 19.52 -1.13 -9.85
C SER A 156 19.22 -0.14 -8.74
N GLN A 157 17.94 0.18 -8.48
CA GLN A 157 17.50 0.70 -7.18
C GLN A 157 15.98 0.51 -6.93
N ILE A 158 15.67 -0.37 -5.98
CA ILE A 158 14.71 -0.26 -4.86
C ILE A 158 13.35 0.42 -5.15
N LEU A 159 12.23 -0.31 -5.05
CA LEU A 159 10.86 0.26 -5.12
C LEU A 159 9.89 -0.35 -4.09
N SER A 160 10.30 -0.56 -2.84
CA SER A 160 9.35 -0.91 -1.76
C SER A 160 8.77 0.38 -1.14
N SER A 161 7.50 0.67 -1.36
CA SER A 161 6.82 1.81 -0.73
C SER A 161 5.77 1.29 0.27
N VAL A 162 5.76 1.86 1.47
CA VAL A 162 4.91 1.44 2.58
C VAL A 162 3.83 2.53 2.73
N HIS A 163 2.59 2.18 2.43
CA HIS A 163 1.43 3.00 2.72
C HIS A 163 1.03 2.77 4.18
N VAL A 164 0.78 3.84 4.93
CA VAL A 164 0.45 3.69 6.33
C VAL A 164 -0.77 4.49 6.69
N GLU A 165 -1.80 3.81 7.19
CA GLU A 165 -3.05 4.43 7.60
C GLU A 165 -3.12 4.53 9.12
N ALA A 166 -3.32 5.76 9.60
CA ALA A 166 -3.69 6.03 10.98
C ALA A 166 -5.22 5.99 11.09
N GLY A 167 -5.72 4.96 11.79
CA GLY A 167 -7.15 4.85 12.06
C GLY A 167 -7.67 6.06 12.83
N ARG A 168 -8.99 6.29 12.74
CA ARG A 168 -9.73 7.44 13.32
C ARG A 168 -9.04 8.06 14.53
N ARG A 169 -8.43 9.23 14.35
CA ARG A 169 -8.06 10.10 15.47
C ARG A 169 -9.38 10.59 16.08
N LEU A 170 -9.90 9.86 17.07
CA LEU A 170 -10.93 10.40 17.95
C LEU A 170 -10.31 11.66 18.56
N GLY A 171 -10.89 12.80 18.22
CA GLY A 171 -10.37 14.11 18.55
C GLY A 171 -9.89 14.15 20.01
N HIS A 172 -8.72 14.76 20.18
CA HIS A 172 -8.28 15.30 21.45
C HIS A 172 -9.43 16.16 22.00
N ILE A 173 -10.25 15.59 22.89
CA ILE A 173 -11.09 16.42 23.76
C ILE A 173 -10.10 17.08 24.69
N SER A 174 -9.71 18.30 24.31
CA SER A 174 -9.15 19.27 25.21
C SER A 174 -10.05 19.34 26.45
N ARG A 175 -9.59 18.75 27.55
CA ARG A 175 -9.99 19.21 28.87
C ARG A 175 -8.92 20.17 29.36
N CYS A 176 -9.01 21.41 28.89
CA CYS A 176 -8.53 22.55 29.64
C CYS A 176 -9.65 23.01 30.58
N SER A 177 -9.29 23.14 31.87
CA SER A 177 -9.93 23.93 32.93
C SER A 177 -11.27 23.39 33.45
N ASN A 178 -11.52 23.22 34.75
CA ASN A 178 -10.97 23.83 35.96
C ASN A 178 -11.06 22.83 37.13
#